data_AF-A0ABD6E7B2-F1
#
_entry.id   AF-A0ABD6E7B2-F1
#
_cell.length_a   1.000
_cell.length_b   1.000
_cell.length_c   1.000
_cell.angle_alpha   90.00
_cell.angle_beta   90.00
_cell.angle_gamma   90.00
#
_symmetry.space_group_name_H-M   'P 1'
#
loop_
_entity.id
_entity.type
_entity.pdbx_description
1 polymer ?
#
loop_
_entity_poly.entity_id
_entity_poly.type
_entity_poly.pdbx_seq_one_letter_code
_entity_poly.pdbx_strand_id
1 'polypeptide(L)'
;MGNESSTVTAGIRDQVDSRNNVVYKLGDVTGNGELALLAREALRSNDFRLLDEKIREKIRPLLYNDGEGMLLPIESIIALRHKERTGSELNVPPSGVRKAVTWRIDKRGTVGETLLHVCFLSGLPEHMKLLAKRLVAMFPKIINDFYLCDEYYGESVLHMGICSENPEIVRYLLSHGADVSQRCCGNFFTCDDQKGTRTDAADQEIVLLSKSTTYNG
;
A
#
# COMPACT_ATOMS: atom_id res chain seq x y z
N MET A 1 -15.52 -2.32 24.53
CA MET A 1 -16.52 -2.19 23.45
C MET A 1 -16.59 -0.73 23.06
N GLY A 2 -15.77 -0.31 22.10
CA GLY A 2 -15.82 1.04 21.51
C GLY A 2 -16.57 0.94 20.19
N ASN A 3 -17.88 1.15 20.24
CA ASN A 3 -18.72 1.33 19.06
C ASN A 3 -18.65 2.82 18.71
N GLU A 4 -17.57 3.24 18.05
CA GLU A 4 -17.57 4.48 17.28
C GLU A 4 -17.32 4.10 15.83
N SER A 5 -18.26 4.50 14.97
CA SER A 5 -18.31 4.25 13.53
C SER A 5 -16.94 4.44 12.89
N SER A 6 -16.20 3.35 12.70
CA SER A 6 -14.81 3.40 12.26
C SER A 6 -14.73 3.82 10.78
N THR A 7 -13.88 4.80 10.47
CA THR A 7 -13.39 5.13 9.11
C THR A 7 -12.90 3.90 8.34
N VAL A 8 -12.52 2.84 9.06
CA VAL A 8 -12.26 1.48 8.55
C VAL A 8 -13.41 0.97 7.66
N THR A 9 -14.67 1.21 8.05
CA THR A 9 -15.83 0.83 7.23
C THR A 9 -15.97 1.66 5.95
N ALA A 10 -15.51 2.92 5.94
CA ALA A 10 -15.50 3.77 4.75
C ALA A 10 -14.41 3.33 3.76
N GLY A 11 -13.18 3.07 4.23
CA GLY A 11 -12.10 2.55 3.38
C GLY A 11 -12.43 1.19 2.77
N ILE A 12 -13.02 0.27 3.57
CA ILE A 12 -13.50 -1.03 3.06
C ILE A 12 -14.67 -0.85 2.08
N ARG A 13 -15.60 0.08 2.34
CA ARG A 13 -16.72 0.37 1.42
C ARG A 13 -16.21 0.94 0.10
N ASP A 14 -15.25 1.85 0.13
CA ASP A 14 -14.67 2.45 -1.08
C ASP A 14 -13.88 1.43 -1.92
N GLN A 15 -13.21 0.47 -1.27
CA GLN A 15 -12.58 -0.67 -1.95
C GLN A 15 -13.62 -1.57 -2.64
N VAL A 16 -14.79 -1.78 -2.03
CA VAL A 16 -15.88 -2.62 -2.57
C VAL A 16 -16.64 -1.92 -3.71
N ASP A 17 -16.83 -0.60 -3.63
CA ASP A 17 -17.58 0.19 -4.62
C ASP A 17 -16.74 0.55 -5.87
N SER A 18 -15.41 0.45 -5.81
CA SER A 18 -14.51 0.79 -6.92
C SER A 18 -14.15 -0.35 -7.88
N ARG A 19 -15.11 -1.17 -8.29
CA ARG A 19 -14.90 -2.26 -9.28
C ARG A 19 -14.27 -1.82 -10.61
N ASN A 20 -14.29 -0.52 -10.91
CA ASN A 20 -13.66 0.03 -12.11
C ASN A 20 -12.15 0.29 -11.98
N ASN A 21 -11.60 0.28 -10.76
CA ASN A 21 -10.17 0.48 -10.51
C ASN A 21 -9.34 -0.68 -11.09
N VAL A 22 -8.21 -0.34 -11.72
CA VAL A 22 -7.33 -1.31 -12.39
C VAL A 22 -6.74 -2.34 -11.42
N VAL A 23 -6.42 -1.94 -10.18
CA VAL A 23 -5.84 -2.84 -9.17
C VAL A 23 -6.82 -3.95 -8.80
N TYR A 24 -8.09 -3.59 -8.57
CA TYR A 24 -9.12 -4.58 -8.20
C TYR A 24 -9.53 -5.46 -9.38
N LYS A 25 -9.44 -5.00 -10.62
CA LYS A 25 -9.63 -5.88 -11.80
C LYS A 25 -8.54 -6.94 -11.90
N LEU A 26 -7.31 -6.62 -11.51
CA LEU A 26 -6.16 -7.53 -11.62
C LEU A 26 -6.08 -8.53 -10.47
N GLY A 27 -6.31 -8.09 -9.22
CA GLY A 27 -6.21 -8.95 -8.04
C GLY A 27 -7.56 -9.40 -7.47
N ASP A 28 -8.52 -8.47 -7.44
CA ASP A 28 -9.74 -8.48 -6.60
C ASP A 28 -9.41 -8.66 -5.10
N VAL A 29 -10.11 -7.94 -4.22
CA VAL A 29 -9.92 -8.07 -2.76
C VAL A 29 -10.28 -9.47 -2.25
N THR A 30 -11.03 -10.25 -3.03
CA THR A 30 -11.33 -11.67 -2.75
C THR A 30 -10.35 -12.65 -3.40
N GLY A 31 -9.35 -12.16 -4.16
CA GLY A 31 -8.36 -12.99 -4.86
C GLY A 31 -8.87 -13.67 -6.13
N ASN A 32 -9.88 -13.10 -6.79
CA ASN A 32 -10.47 -13.60 -8.05
C ASN A 32 -10.30 -12.65 -9.25
N GLY A 33 -9.39 -11.68 -9.17
CA GLY A 33 -9.04 -10.80 -10.30
C GLY A 33 -8.28 -11.54 -11.40
N GLU A 34 -8.11 -10.91 -12.57
CA GLU A 34 -7.52 -11.53 -13.77
C GLU A 34 -6.18 -12.23 -13.50
N LEU A 35 -5.23 -11.56 -12.84
CA LEU A 35 -3.92 -12.12 -12.53
C LEU A 35 -3.97 -13.14 -11.39
N ALA A 36 -4.91 -12.99 -10.45
CA ALA A 36 -5.12 -13.97 -9.38
C ALA A 36 -5.65 -15.30 -9.94
N LEU A 37 -6.61 -15.24 -10.87
CA LEU A 37 -7.14 -16.41 -11.58
C LEU A 37 -6.06 -17.10 -12.41
N LEU A 38 -5.23 -16.33 -13.13
CA LEU A 38 -4.09 -16.86 -13.87
C LEU A 38 -3.05 -17.50 -12.95
N ALA A 39 -2.79 -16.93 -11.77
CA ALA A 39 -1.89 -17.52 -10.79
C ALA A 39 -2.43 -18.86 -10.25
N ARG A 40 -3.74 -18.95 -10.04
CA ARG A 40 -4.41 -20.20 -9.64
C ARG A 40 -4.33 -21.27 -10.73
N GLU A 41 -4.56 -20.89 -11.98
CA GLU A 41 -4.40 -21.80 -13.14
C GLU A 41 -2.95 -22.28 -13.26
N ALA A 42 -1.98 -21.38 -13.16
CA ALA A 42 -0.57 -21.68 -13.26
C ALA A 42 -0.07 -22.65 -12.16
N LEU A 43 -0.59 -22.52 -10.93
CA LEU A 43 -0.31 -23.50 -9.87
C LEU A 43 -0.84 -24.89 -10.19
N ARG A 44 -2.02 -24.99 -10.83
CA ARG A 44 -2.64 -26.28 -11.18
C ARG A 44 -1.95 -26.95 -12.36
N SER A 45 -1.58 -26.18 -13.38
CA SER A 45 -0.97 -26.69 -14.61
C SER A 45 0.56 -26.79 -14.53
N ASN A 46 1.18 -26.13 -13.56
CA ASN A 46 2.62 -25.91 -13.46
C ASN A 46 3.22 -25.19 -14.69
N ASP A 47 2.38 -24.44 -15.44
CA ASP A 47 2.80 -23.58 -16.55
C ASP A 47 2.60 -22.11 -16.18
N PHE A 48 3.72 -21.39 -16.07
CA PHE A 48 3.73 -20.01 -15.62
C PHE A 48 3.92 -18.99 -16.74
N ARG A 49 4.06 -19.43 -18.00
CA ARG A 49 4.42 -18.54 -19.13
C ARG A 49 3.37 -17.46 -19.36
N LEU A 50 2.10 -17.86 -19.41
CA LEU A 50 0.99 -16.93 -19.63
C LEU A 50 0.85 -15.94 -18.48
N LEU A 51 0.98 -16.41 -17.24
CA LEU A 51 0.95 -15.55 -16.06
C LEU A 51 2.07 -14.50 -16.13
N ASP A 52 3.29 -14.94 -16.46
CA ASP A 52 4.47 -14.08 -16.53
C ASP A 52 4.39 -13.04 -17.65
N GLU A 53 3.85 -13.42 -18.80
CA GLU A 53 3.57 -12.51 -19.91
C GLU A 53 2.54 -11.46 -19.48
N LYS A 54 1.42 -11.89 -18.87
CA LYS A 54 0.35 -11.00 -18.44
C LYS A 54 0.76 -10.07 -17.31
N ILE A 55 1.60 -10.52 -16.37
CA ILE A 55 2.18 -9.64 -15.35
C ILE A 55 2.97 -8.52 -16.04
N ARG A 56 3.85 -8.83 -17.00
CA ARG A 56 4.64 -7.79 -17.69
C ARG A 56 3.76 -6.84 -18.50
N GLU A 57 2.77 -7.36 -19.21
CA GLU A 57 1.85 -6.59 -20.04
C GLU A 57 1.00 -5.63 -19.18
N LYS A 58 0.42 -6.12 -18.08
CA LYS A 58 -0.57 -5.37 -17.29
C LYS A 58 0.05 -4.49 -16.22
N ILE A 59 1.17 -4.90 -15.62
CA ILE A 59 1.76 -4.20 -14.46
C ILE A 59 2.71 -3.09 -14.90
N ARG A 60 3.54 -3.33 -15.93
CA ARG A 60 4.53 -2.34 -16.40
C ARG A 60 3.92 -0.93 -16.63
N PRO A 61 2.75 -0.78 -17.29
CA PRO A 61 2.15 0.55 -17.51
C PRO A 61 1.67 1.27 -16.23
N LEU A 62 1.56 0.54 -15.11
CA LEU A 62 1.12 1.06 -13.81
C LEU A 62 2.30 1.54 -12.95
N LEU A 63 3.54 1.29 -13.39
CA LEU A 63 4.75 1.66 -12.67
C LEU A 63 5.39 2.91 -13.29
N TYR A 64 6.07 3.71 -12.47
CA TYR A 64 6.96 4.75 -12.96
C TYR A 64 8.19 4.10 -13.58
N ASN A 65 8.60 4.64 -14.74
CA ASN A 65 9.83 4.23 -15.43
C ASN A 65 9.95 2.71 -15.57
N ASP A 66 8.86 2.05 -16.00
CA ASP A 66 8.78 0.61 -16.23
C ASP A 66 9.15 -0.28 -15.02
N GLY A 67 9.06 0.25 -13.81
CA GLY A 67 9.41 -0.44 -12.56
C GLY A 67 10.68 0.07 -11.90
N GLU A 68 11.39 1.01 -12.53
CA GLU A 68 12.54 1.67 -11.90
C GLU A 68 12.14 2.68 -10.82
N GLY A 69 10.86 3.04 -10.78
CA GLY A 69 10.31 3.98 -9.82
C GLY A 69 10.75 5.42 -10.06
N MET A 70 10.34 6.30 -9.15
CA MET A 70 10.62 7.73 -9.21
C MET A 70 10.80 8.29 -7.81
N LEU A 71 11.67 9.29 -7.67
CA LEU A 71 11.80 10.08 -6.45
C LEU A 71 10.82 11.25 -6.52
N LEU A 72 9.72 11.13 -5.77
CA LEU A 72 8.72 12.18 -5.67
C LEU A 72 9.07 13.17 -4.56
N PRO A 73 8.85 14.48 -4.76
CA PRO A 73 8.93 15.46 -3.67
C PRO A 73 7.91 15.13 -2.58
N ILE A 74 8.32 15.16 -1.31
CA ILE A 74 7.44 14.75 -0.21
C ILE A 74 6.23 15.68 -0.06
N GLU A 75 6.39 16.95 -0.40
CA GLU A 75 5.33 17.96 -0.41
C GLU A 75 4.12 17.53 -1.25
N SER A 76 4.34 16.81 -2.35
CA SER A 76 3.26 16.31 -3.21
C SER A 76 2.44 15.23 -2.50
N ILE A 77 3.11 14.37 -1.72
CA ILE A 77 2.47 13.29 -0.96
C ILE A 77 1.72 13.87 0.24
N ILE A 78 2.31 14.85 0.93
CA ILE A 78 1.67 15.55 2.05
C ILE A 78 0.41 16.27 1.56
N ALA A 79 0.47 16.99 0.44
CA ALA A 79 -0.68 17.70 -0.12
C ALA A 79 -1.83 16.74 -0.47
N LEU A 80 -1.53 15.56 -1.05
CA LEU A 80 -2.53 14.53 -1.34
C LEU A 80 -3.26 14.07 -0.07
N ARG A 81 -2.51 13.76 0.98
CA ARG A 81 -3.08 13.31 2.27
C ARG A 81 -3.87 14.41 2.97
N HIS A 82 -3.36 15.64 2.93
CA HIS A 82 -4.08 16.78 3.48
C HIS A 82 -5.43 16.96 2.79
N LYS A 83 -5.44 16.91 1.45
CA LYS A 83 -6.66 17.03 0.65
C LYS A 83 -7.66 15.91 0.95
N GLU A 84 -7.21 14.69 1.14
CA GLU A 84 -8.06 13.58 1.57
C GLU A 84 -8.68 13.84 2.96
N ARG A 85 -7.85 14.30 3.91
CA ARG A 85 -8.25 14.53 5.31
C ARG A 85 -9.16 15.75 5.50
N THR A 86 -8.96 16.83 4.75
CA THR A 86 -9.64 18.13 4.97
C THR A 86 -10.53 18.57 3.82
N GLY A 87 -10.42 17.93 2.66
CA GLY A 87 -11.05 18.38 1.42
C GLY A 87 -10.42 19.63 0.79
N SER A 88 -9.41 20.22 1.42
CA SER A 88 -8.79 21.49 1.00
C SER A 88 -7.42 21.26 0.34
N GLU A 89 -7.00 22.18 -0.53
CA GLU A 89 -5.63 22.15 -1.07
C GLU A 89 -4.63 22.69 -0.04
N LEU A 90 -3.46 22.08 0.04
CA LEU A 90 -2.35 22.54 0.87
C LEU A 90 -1.14 22.86 0.00
N ASN A 91 -0.66 24.10 0.08
CA ASN A 91 0.61 24.48 -0.52
C ASN A 91 1.73 24.28 0.50
N VAL A 92 2.54 23.25 0.31
CA VAL A 92 3.67 22.92 1.18
C VAL A 92 4.96 23.46 0.53
N PRO A 93 5.75 24.28 1.24
CA PRO A 93 7.03 24.76 0.73
C PRO A 93 7.98 23.59 0.38
N PRO A 94 8.79 23.70 -0.68
CA PRO A 94 9.76 22.66 -1.02
C PRO A 94 10.77 22.45 0.11
N SER A 95 10.86 21.22 0.62
CA SER A 95 11.84 20.84 1.66
C SER A 95 13.09 20.16 1.09
N GLY A 96 13.06 19.78 -0.20
CA GLY A 96 14.12 19.01 -0.85
C GLY A 96 14.12 17.52 -0.50
N VAL A 97 13.27 17.10 0.45
CA VAL A 97 13.08 15.70 0.82
C VAL A 97 12.32 14.97 -0.28
N ARG A 98 12.79 13.77 -0.63
CA ARG A 98 12.17 12.95 -1.68
C ARG A 98 11.87 11.55 -1.17
N LYS A 99 10.76 10.99 -1.65
CA LYS A 99 10.33 9.63 -1.37
C LYS A 99 10.37 8.78 -2.63
N ALA A 100 10.94 7.58 -2.51
CA ALA A 100 10.91 6.60 -3.58
C ALA A 100 9.50 6.02 -3.73
N VAL A 101 8.97 6.03 -4.95
CA VAL A 101 7.64 5.53 -5.29
C VAL A 101 7.75 4.75 -6.60
N THR A 102 7.32 3.49 -6.60
CA THR A 102 7.44 2.63 -7.81
C THR A 102 6.14 2.59 -8.58
N TRP A 103 5.03 2.31 -7.89
CA TRP A 103 3.71 2.32 -8.49
C TRP A 103 3.17 3.75 -8.65
N ARG A 104 2.66 4.06 -9.84
CA ARG A 104 2.11 5.37 -10.17
C ARG A 104 1.00 5.78 -9.21
N ILE A 105 1.08 6.99 -8.67
CA ILE A 105 0.11 7.49 -7.68
C ILE A 105 -1.31 7.54 -8.24
N ASP A 106 -1.46 7.84 -9.54
CA ASP A 106 -2.75 7.91 -10.24
C ASP A 106 -3.30 6.54 -10.70
N LYS A 107 -2.58 5.45 -10.40
CA LYS A 107 -2.95 4.08 -10.79
C LYS A 107 -3.08 3.13 -9.60
N ARG A 108 -3.18 3.65 -8.39
CA ARG A 108 -3.34 2.87 -7.15
C ARG A 108 -4.80 2.52 -6.89
N GLY A 109 -5.05 1.63 -5.92
CA GLY A 109 -6.38 1.39 -5.37
C GLY A 109 -6.94 2.63 -4.67
N THR A 110 -8.19 2.56 -4.22
CA THR A 110 -8.91 3.70 -3.63
C THR A 110 -8.27 4.22 -2.35
N VAL A 111 -7.62 3.34 -1.60
CA VAL A 111 -6.89 3.71 -0.37
C VAL A 111 -5.37 3.77 -0.63
N GLY A 112 -4.96 3.88 -1.89
CA GLY A 112 -3.56 4.06 -2.26
C GLY A 112 -2.72 2.79 -2.24
N GLU A 113 -3.36 1.62 -2.19
CA GLU A 113 -2.68 0.32 -2.24
C GLU A 113 -2.23 -0.04 -3.65
N THR A 114 -1.28 -0.97 -3.73
CA THR A 114 -0.81 -1.58 -4.98
C THR A 114 -1.35 -3.00 -5.11
N LEU A 115 -1.20 -3.62 -6.28
CA LEU A 115 -1.55 -5.04 -6.43
C LEU A 115 -0.76 -5.95 -5.47
N LEU A 116 0.47 -5.57 -5.12
CA LEU A 116 1.26 -6.34 -4.16
C LEU A 116 0.60 -6.33 -2.78
N HIS A 117 0.09 -5.20 -2.30
CA HIS A 117 -0.68 -5.12 -1.05
C HIS A 117 -1.96 -5.96 -1.11
N VAL A 118 -2.69 -5.92 -2.23
CA VAL A 118 -3.90 -6.74 -2.43
C VAL A 118 -3.62 -8.24 -2.27
N CYS A 119 -2.42 -8.72 -2.63
CA CYS A 119 -2.05 -10.11 -2.40
C CYS A 119 -2.08 -10.51 -0.91
N PHE A 120 -1.86 -9.57 0.00
CA PHE A 120 -1.78 -9.82 1.45
C PHE A 120 -3.12 -9.67 2.17
N LEU A 121 -4.14 -9.04 1.57
CA LEU A 121 -5.40 -8.69 2.27
C LEU A 121 -6.24 -9.87 2.75
N SER A 122 -6.12 -11.06 2.13
CA SER A 122 -6.91 -12.25 2.49
C SER A 122 -6.05 -13.40 3.02
N GLY A 123 -5.03 -13.10 3.82
CA GLY A 123 -4.17 -14.12 4.43
C GLY A 123 -3.18 -14.77 3.47
N LEU A 124 -2.92 -14.14 2.32
CA LEU A 124 -1.92 -14.55 1.33
C LEU A 124 -2.05 -16.03 0.90
N PRO A 125 -3.19 -16.46 0.33
CA PRO A 125 -3.37 -17.82 -0.16
C PRO A 125 -2.36 -18.15 -1.25
N GLU A 126 -2.07 -19.44 -1.48
CA GLU A 126 -0.94 -19.89 -2.32
C GLU A 126 -0.88 -19.26 -3.72
N HIS A 127 -2.02 -19.04 -4.39
CA HIS A 127 -2.04 -18.37 -5.71
C HIS A 127 -1.68 -16.89 -5.62
N MET A 128 -2.12 -16.19 -4.55
CA MET A 128 -1.73 -14.80 -4.30
C MET A 128 -0.28 -14.71 -3.82
N LYS A 129 0.20 -15.69 -3.05
CA LYS A 129 1.61 -15.82 -2.66
C LYS A 129 2.51 -15.99 -3.89
N LEU A 130 2.11 -16.84 -4.84
CA LEU A 130 2.80 -17.00 -6.13
C LEU A 130 2.82 -15.67 -6.89
N LEU A 131 1.66 -15.00 -7.01
CA LEU A 131 1.54 -13.72 -7.69
C LEU A 131 2.45 -12.67 -7.05
N ALA A 132 2.43 -12.53 -5.72
CA ALA A 132 3.29 -11.61 -4.98
C ALA A 132 4.79 -11.86 -5.23
N LYS A 133 5.24 -13.13 -5.14
CA LYS A 133 6.63 -13.50 -5.40
C LYS A 133 7.04 -13.19 -6.85
N ARG A 134 6.16 -13.43 -7.83
CA ARG A 134 6.44 -13.11 -9.25
C ARG A 134 6.47 -11.61 -9.51
N LEU A 135 5.58 -10.84 -8.89
CA LEU A 135 5.59 -9.37 -8.98
C LEU A 135 6.92 -8.80 -8.46
N VAL A 136 7.38 -9.23 -7.28
CA VAL A 136 8.66 -8.81 -6.70
C VAL A 136 9.84 -9.26 -7.57
N ALA A 137 9.81 -10.48 -8.12
CA ALA A 137 10.89 -10.95 -8.99
C ALA A 137 11.02 -10.13 -10.29
N MET A 138 9.90 -9.63 -10.85
CA MET A 138 9.91 -8.85 -12.09
C MET A 138 10.12 -7.35 -11.86
N PHE A 139 9.63 -6.82 -10.74
CA PHE A 139 9.65 -5.40 -10.42
C PHE A 139 10.09 -5.20 -8.97
N PRO A 140 11.37 -5.42 -8.63
CA PRO A 140 11.83 -5.55 -7.24
C PRO A 140 11.54 -4.33 -6.37
N LYS A 141 11.56 -3.11 -6.93
CA LYS A 141 11.34 -1.87 -6.19
C LYS A 141 9.92 -1.68 -5.67
N ILE A 142 8.92 -2.43 -6.18
CA ILE A 142 7.54 -2.35 -5.66
C ILE A 142 7.42 -2.88 -4.22
N ILE A 143 8.41 -3.65 -3.74
CA ILE A 143 8.40 -4.23 -2.39
C ILE A 143 8.35 -3.15 -1.29
N ASN A 144 8.85 -1.96 -1.61
CA ASN A 144 8.89 -0.80 -0.72
C ASN A 144 7.83 0.26 -1.05
N ASP A 145 6.89 -0.04 -1.96
CA ASP A 145 5.68 0.78 -2.06
C ASP A 145 4.85 0.65 -0.77
N PHE A 146 4.03 1.67 -0.52
CA PHE A 146 3.25 1.84 0.71
C PHE A 146 1.84 2.35 0.39
N TYR A 147 0.90 2.16 1.31
CA TYR A 147 -0.41 2.80 1.25
C TYR A 147 -0.28 4.33 1.24
N LEU A 148 -1.00 5.00 0.32
CA LEU A 148 -0.96 6.46 0.17
C LEU A 148 -2.03 7.19 0.98
N CYS A 149 -3.16 6.56 1.29
CA CYS A 149 -4.27 7.25 1.95
C CYS A 149 -3.88 7.71 3.35
N ASP A 150 -4.55 8.74 3.88
CA ASP A 150 -4.20 9.26 5.20
C ASP A 150 -4.46 8.24 6.32
N GLU A 151 -5.47 7.37 6.14
CA GLU A 151 -5.84 6.37 7.14
C GLU A 151 -4.75 5.31 7.32
N TYR A 152 -4.21 4.77 6.24
CA TYR A 152 -3.23 3.67 6.25
C TYR A 152 -1.81 4.08 5.83
N TYR A 153 -1.53 5.38 5.77
CA TYR A 153 -0.29 5.91 5.20
C TYR A 153 0.97 5.22 5.73
N GLY A 154 1.81 4.77 4.80
CA GLY A 154 3.11 4.18 5.10
C GLY A 154 3.09 2.67 5.37
N GLU A 155 1.93 2.05 5.51
CA GLU A 155 1.83 0.59 5.61
C GLU A 155 2.42 -0.06 4.35
N SER A 156 3.29 -1.03 4.55
CA SER A 156 3.98 -1.77 3.48
C SER A 156 3.70 -3.26 3.60
N VAL A 157 4.03 -4.03 2.57
CA VAL A 157 3.86 -5.49 2.64
C VAL A 157 4.75 -6.17 3.69
N LEU A 158 5.83 -5.52 4.15
CA LEU A 158 6.59 -6.02 5.29
C LEU A 158 5.77 -5.91 6.60
N HIS A 159 5.09 -4.78 6.81
CA HIS A 159 4.18 -4.61 7.95
C HIS A 159 3.07 -5.67 7.89
N MET A 160 2.41 -5.84 6.74
CA MET A 160 1.37 -6.85 6.55
C MET A 160 1.89 -8.29 6.76
N GLY A 161 3.11 -8.58 6.30
CA GLY A 161 3.76 -9.88 6.49
C GLY A 161 4.03 -10.20 7.97
N ILE A 162 4.42 -9.19 8.75
CA ILE A 162 4.61 -9.32 10.21
C ILE A 162 3.26 -9.52 10.90
N CYS A 163 2.27 -8.68 10.60
CA CYS A 163 0.92 -8.77 11.19
C CYS A 163 0.19 -10.08 10.87
N SER A 164 0.51 -10.72 9.74
CA SER A 164 -0.04 -12.04 9.37
C SER A 164 0.70 -13.22 10.03
N GLU A 165 1.66 -12.96 10.92
CA GLU A 165 2.43 -13.96 11.67
C GLU A 165 3.07 -15.04 10.78
N ASN A 166 3.47 -14.66 9.56
CA ASN A 166 4.03 -15.58 8.57
C ASN A 166 5.56 -15.38 8.45
N PRO A 167 6.39 -16.12 9.19
CA PRO A 167 7.84 -15.91 9.18
C PRO A 167 8.49 -16.26 7.83
N GLU A 168 7.88 -17.14 7.03
CA GLU A 168 8.39 -17.47 5.69
C GLU A 168 8.28 -16.27 4.76
N ILE A 169 7.13 -15.60 4.70
CA ILE A 169 6.97 -14.43 3.83
C ILE A 169 7.80 -13.25 4.35
N VAL A 170 7.90 -13.05 5.66
CA VAL A 170 8.77 -12.00 6.24
C VAL A 170 10.22 -12.23 5.83
N ARG A 171 10.73 -13.46 5.95
CA ARG A 171 12.09 -13.80 5.51
C ARG A 171 12.27 -13.53 4.02
N TYR A 172 11.29 -13.92 3.20
CA TYR A 172 11.32 -13.67 1.76
C TYR A 172 11.38 -12.16 1.45
N LEU A 173 10.54 -11.34 2.10
CA LEU A 173 10.52 -9.91 1.86
C LEU A 173 11.84 -9.25 2.25
N LEU A 174 12.40 -9.61 3.41
CA LEU A 174 13.69 -9.11 3.87
C LEU A 174 14.83 -9.51 2.93
N SER A 175 14.84 -10.75 2.42
CA SER A 175 15.87 -11.19 1.48
C SER A 175 15.76 -10.53 0.09
N HIS A 176 14.66 -9.84 -0.21
CA HIS A 176 14.43 -9.12 -1.46
C HIS A 176 14.45 -7.58 -1.29
N GLY A 177 14.96 -7.08 -0.15
CA GLY A 177 15.24 -5.66 0.04
C GLY A 177 14.07 -4.85 0.59
N ALA A 178 13.14 -5.48 1.31
CA ALA A 178 12.14 -4.75 2.09
C ALA A 178 12.82 -3.86 3.15
N ASP A 179 12.45 -2.59 3.20
CA ASP A 179 13.03 -1.61 4.10
C ASP A 179 12.50 -1.75 5.54
N VAL A 180 13.38 -2.15 6.46
CA VAL A 180 13.07 -2.30 7.89
C VAL A 180 12.88 -0.97 8.62
N SER A 181 13.31 0.14 8.01
CA SER A 181 13.19 1.47 8.58
C SER A 181 11.91 2.20 8.16
N GLN A 182 11.19 1.64 7.18
CA GLN A 182 9.98 2.23 6.63
C GLN A 182 8.92 2.46 7.72
N ARG A 183 8.38 3.67 7.78
CA ARG A 183 7.44 4.09 8.81
C ARG A 183 6.00 3.88 8.35
N CYS A 184 5.16 3.45 9.28
CA CYS A 184 3.72 3.34 9.14
C CYS A 184 3.06 4.33 10.12
N CYS A 185 2.48 5.42 9.61
CA CYS A 185 2.05 6.57 10.43
C CYS A 185 0.71 7.18 9.98
N GLY A 186 -0.11 6.39 9.28
CA GLY A 186 -1.49 6.72 9.00
C GLY A 186 -2.34 6.94 10.27
N ASN A 187 -3.51 7.52 10.08
CA ASN A 187 -4.47 7.79 11.14
C ASN A 187 -4.79 6.54 11.97
N PHE A 188 -4.99 5.41 11.31
CA PHE A 188 -5.33 4.15 11.93
C PHE A 188 -4.30 3.71 12.98
N PHE A 189 -3.01 4.00 12.72
CA PHE A 189 -1.89 3.62 13.57
C PHE A 189 -1.56 4.67 14.65
N THR A 190 -2.33 5.76 14.73
CA THR A 190 -2.16 6.80 15.75
C THR A 190 -2.98 6.46 17.00
N CYS A 191 -2.45 6.75 18.19
CA CYS A 191 -3.19 6.60 19.45
C CYS A 191 -4.50 7.42 19.43
N ASP A 192 -5.61 6.81 19.85
CA ASP A 192 -6.96 7.39 19.72
C ASP A 192 -7.07 8.79 20.35
N ASP A 193 -6.46 9.00 21.52
CA ASP A 193 -6.46 10.26 22.26
C ASP A 193 -5.59 11.36 21.61
N GLN A 194 -4.73 11.00 20.65
CA GLN A 194 -3.86 11.93 19.92
C GLN A 194 -4.33 12.18 18.48
N LYS A 195 -5.24 11.37 17.93
CA LYS A 195 -5.72 11.48 16.53
C LYS A 195 -6.20 12.89 16.16
N GLY A 196 -6.96 13.52 17.06
CA GLY A 196 -7.49 14.88 16.84
C GLY A 196 -6.43 15.99 16.78
N THR A 197 -5.17 15.68 17.08
CA THR A 197 -4.05 16.65 17.11
C THR A 197 -3.08 16.49 15.94
N ARG A 198 -3.36 15.55 15.01
CA ARG A 198 -2.54 15.29 13.82
C ARG A 198 -2.45 16.54 12.94
N THR A 199 -1.23 17.02 12.71
CA THR A 199 -0.94 18.13 11.80
C THR A 199 0.21 17.77 10.85
N ASP A 200 0.18 18.35 9.65
CA ASP A 200 1.21 18.10 8.63
C ASP A 200 2.51 18.84 8.98
N ALA A 201 3.65 18.29 8.57
CA ALA A 201 4.95 18.95 8.58
C ALA A 201 5.48 19.07 7.15
N ALA A 202 6.17 20.15 6.83
CA ALA A 202 6.64 20.41 5.46
C ALA A 202 7.88 19.58 5.06
N ASP A 203 8.62 19.09 6.05
CA ASP A 203 9.95 18.49 5.91
C ASP A 203 10.00 17.01 6.30
N GLN A 204 8.89 16.44 6.76
CA GLN A 204 8.81 15.03 7.15
C GLN A 204 7.43 14.45 6.85
N GLU A 205 7.41 13.14 6.68
CA GLU A 205 6.17 12.41 6.36
C GLU A 205 5.33 12.09 7.60
N ILE A 206 5.98 12.09 8.76
CA ILE A 206 5.38 11.78 10.05
C ILE A 206 4.56 13.00 10.47
N VAL A 207 3.29 12.75 10.79
CA VAL A 207 2.41 13.79 11.33
C VAL A 207 2.92 14.25 12.70
N LEU A 208 2.79 15.55 12.96
CA LEU A 208 3.03 16.09 14.29
C LEU A 208 1.84 15.74 15.18
N LEU A 209 2.15 15.26 16.39
CA LEU A 209 1.18 14.90 17.42
C LEU A 209 1.38 15.78 18.66
N SER A 210 0.29 16.02 19.39
CA SER A 210 0.38 16.60 20.73
C SER A 210 1.19 15.71 21.65
N LYS A 211 2.05 16.32 22.48
CA LYS A 211 2.77 15.63 23.56
C LYS A 211 1.86 15.30 24.74
N SER A 212 0.69 15.93 24.84
CA SER A 212 -0.31 15.64 25.86
C SER A 212 -1.13 14.43 25.44
N THR A 213 -1.17 13.41 26.30
CA THR A 213 -1.95 12.17 26.14
C THR A 213 -2.85 11.99 27.36
N THR A 214 -4.02 11.38 27.17
CA THR A 214 -4.91 10.94 28.25
C THR A 214 -4.73 9.46 28.59
N TYR A 215 -3.68 8.82 28.06
CA TYR A 215 -3.33 7.44 28.38
C TYR A 215 -2.82 7.34 29.82
N ASN A 216 -3.50 6.55 30.65
CA ASN A 216 -3.21 6.43 32.08
C ASN A 216 -2.32 5.23 32.45
N GLY A 217 -1.89 4.42 31.47
CA GLY A 217 -1.16 3.16 31.69
C GLY A 217 -2.08 1.95 31.70
#